data_AF-A0A937SD92-F1
#
_entry.id   AF-A0A937SD92-F1
#
_cell.length_a   1.000
_cell.length_b   1.000
_cell.length_c   1.000
_cell.angle_alpha   90.00
_cell.angle_beta   90.00
_cell.angle_gamma   90.00
#
_symmetry.space_group_name_H-M   'P 1'
#
loop_
_entity.id
_entity.type
_entity.pdbx_description
1 polymer ?
#
loop_
_entity_poly.entity_id
_entity_poly.type
_entity_poly.pdbx_seq_one_letter_code
_entity_poly.pdbx_strand_id
1 'polypeptide(L)'
;MGINRSSQLGWLIAILTFPGIIIHEWAHKFFCDRANVPVYKTCYFRLGNPAGYVIHGPVNSYAKAFFIATAPFLTNTTIAVIVFFIAVIIPRGLIAYILYWLGISVAMHSSPSNQDADSLWQHSKRALKRNPLALFGFPIVGLIKLSSLLSRIWFDLLYAVALFLLVAFLVRGESFF
;
A
#
# COMPACT_ATOMS: atom_id res chain seq x y z
N MET A 1 24.04 7.39 10.53
CA MET A 1 23.68 8.59 11.29
C MET A 1 22.62 9.34 10.49
N GLY A 2 21.35 8.96 10.66
CA GLY A 2 20.22 9.47 9.88
C GLY A 2 19.33 10.30 10.79
N ILE A 3 19.12 11.57 10.43
CA ILE A 3 18.40 12.54 11.23
C ILE A 3 16.99 12.02 11.57
N ASN A 4 16.77 11.86 12.87
CA ASN A 4 15.55 11.40 13.52
C ASN A 4 14.48 12.50 13.50
N ARG A 5 13.70 12.59 12.41
CA ARG A 5 12.53 13.48 12.28
C ARG A 5 11.21 12.72 12.08
N SER A 6 11.08 11.50 12.61
CA SER A 6 9.85 10.68 12.43
C SER A 6 9.18 10.18 13.71
N SER A 7 9.69 10.46 14.90
CA SER A 7 9.17 9.83 16.13
C SER A 7 7.90 10.46 16.71
N GLN A 8 7.62 11.75 16.51
CA GLN A 8 6.48 12.42 17.16
C GLN A 8 5.20 12.53 16.32
N LEU A 9 5.29 12.55 14.98
CA LEU A 9 4.12 12.65 14.11
C LEU A 9 3.72 11.30 13.49
N GLY A 10 4.67 10.39 13.31
CA GLY A 10 4.42 9.09 12.68
C GLY A 10 3.44 8.22 13.45
N TRP A 11 3.50 8.22 14.79
CA TRP A 11 2.56 7.46 15.62
C TRP A 11 1.14 8.04 15.58
N LEU A 12 1.00 9.37 15.50
CA LEU A 12 -0.30 10.03 15.35
C LEU A 12 -0.94 9.66 14.01
N ILE A 13 -0.18 9.74 12.92
CA ILE A 13 -0.65 9.31 11.60
C ILE A 13 -1.05 7.84 11.65
N ALA A 14 -0.20 6.98 12.23
CA ALA A 14 -0.48 5.55 12.35
C ALA A 14 -1.78 5.28 13.13
N ILE A 15 -2.06 6.00 14.22
CA ILE A 15 -3.34 5.89 14.93
C ILE A 15 -4.50 6.40 14.08
N LEU A 16 -4.36 7.56 13.44
CA LEU A 16 -5.44 8.14 12.64
C LEU A 16 -5.75 7.34 11.37
N THR A 17 -4.84 6.49 10.92
CA THR A 17 -4.95 5.74 9.67
C THR A 17 -4.71 4.25 9.84
N PHE A 18 -4.88 3.74 11.08
CA PHE A 18 -4.63 2.34 11.44
C PHE A 18 -5.39 1.31 10.58
N PRO A 19 -6.64 1.55 10.11
CA PRO A 19 -7.33 0.55 9.29
C PRO A 19 -6.58 0.24 7.99
N GLY A 20 -5.99 1.25 7.36
CA GLY A 20 -5.19 1.10 6.16
C GLY A 20 -3.93 0.27 6.38
N ILE A 21 -3.24 0.45 7.52
CA ILE A 21 -2.07 -0.36 7.91
C ILE A 21 -2.48 -1.83 8.06
N ILE A 22 -3.59 -2.09 8.76
CA ILE A 22 -4.09 -3.46 8.97
C ILE A 22 -4.39 -4.13 7.62
N ILE A 23 -5.10 -3.45 6.73
CA ILE A 23 -5.46 -3.98 5.40
C ILE A 23 -4.21 -4.21 4.55
N HIS A 24 -3.21 -3.33 4.62
CA HIS A 24 -1.94 -3.48 3.91
C HIS A 24 -1.23 -4.77 4.31
N GLU A 25 -1.02 -4.96 5.63
CA GLU A 25 -0.33 -6.15 6.15
C GLU A 25 -1.16 -7.43 5.94
N TRP A 26 -2.50 -7.31 5.97
CA TRP A 26 -3.41 -8.40 5.64
C TRP A 26 -3.28 -8.81 4.18
N ALA A 27 -3.28 -7.87 3.25
CA ALA A 27 -3.09 -8.15 1.82
C ALA A 27 -1.73 -8.83 1.60
N HIS A 28 -0.66 -8.31 2.19
CA HIS A 28 0.68 -8.89 2.06
C HIS A 28 0.72 -10.35 2.53
N LYS A 29 0.20 -10.61 3.74
CA LYS A 29 0.11 -11.96 4.30
C LYS A 29 -0.76 -12.87 3.44
N PHE A 30 -1.96 -12.41 3.04
CA PHE A 30 -2.91 -13.19 2.24
C PHE A 30 -2.28 -13.68 0.94
N PHE A 31 -1.54 -12.82 0.24
CA PHE A 31 -0.86 -13.19 -0.99
C PHE A 31 0.40 -14.03 -0.75
N CYS A 32 1.09 -13.87 0.38
CA CYS A 32 2.14 -14.81 0.80
C CYS A 32 1.57 -16.23 0.97
N ASP A 33 0.47 -16.37 1.71
CA ASP A 33 -0.19 -17.65 1.96
C ASP A 33 -0.67 -18.27 0.64
N ARG A 34 -1.31 -17.48 -0.23
CA ARG A 34 -1.80 -17.94 -1.54
C ARG A 34 -0.68 -18.38 -2.48
N ALA A 35 0.50 -17.78 -2.36
CA ALA A 35 1.71 -18.13 -3.11
C ALA A 35 2.49 -19.30 -2.51
N ASN A 36 2.02 -19.88 -1.39
CA ASN A 36 2.71 -20.89 -0.60
C ASN A 36 4.10 -20.42 -0.14
N VAL A 37 4.19 -19.16 0.30
CA VAL A 37 5.40 -18.59 0.93
C VAL A 37 5.18 -18.61 2.45
N PRO A 38 6.05 -19.27 3.23
CA PRO A 38 5.85 -19.40 4.67
C PRO A 38 5.93 -18.02 5.34
N VAL A 39 4.94 -17.69 6.17
CA VAL A 39 4.93 -16.47 6.98
C VAL A 39 5.38 -16.83 8.39
N TYR A 40 6.50 -16.25 8.82
CA TYR A 40 7.09 -16.50 10.14
C TYR A 40 6.48 -15.64 11.24
N LYS A 41 6.11 -14.39 10.92
CA LYS A 41 5.53 -13.46 11.88
C LYS A 41 4.70 -12.40 11.19
N THR A 42 3.58 -12.03 11.81
CA THR A 42 2.74 -10.91 11.35
C THR A 42 2.42 -9.99 12.52
N CYS A 43 2.44 -8.69 12.26
CA CYS A 43 2.00 -7.65 13.16
C CYS A 43 1.14 -6.67 12.34
N TYR A 44 -0.18 -6.74 12.49
CA TYR A 44 -1.10 -5.91 11.71
C TYR A 44 -1.09 -4.43 12.12
N PHE A 45 -0.81 -4.14 13.39
CA PHE A 45 -0.68 -2.78 13.87
C PHE A 45 0.13 -2.75 15.18
N ARG A 46 1.03 -1.79 15.30
CA ARG A 46 1.70 -1.43 16.55
C ARG A 46 2.10 0.03 16.54
N LEU A 47 2.20 0.63 17.72
CA LEU A 47 2.82 1.93 17.89
C LEU A 47 4.34 1.76 17.84
N GLY A 48 4.93 1.98 16.66
CA GLY A 48 6.36 1.83 16.43
C GLY A 48 6.73 2.04 14.96
N ASN A 49 8.01 1.89 14.64
CA ASN A 49 8.49 1.91 13.27
C ASN A 49 9.15 0.56 12.93
N PRO A 50 8.58 -0.24 12.00
CA PRO A 50 7.35 0.02 11.25
C PRO A 50 6.07 -0.18 12.09
N ALA A 51 4.97 0.46 11.67
CA ALA A 51 3.66 0.42 12.33
C ALA A 51 2.86 -0.86 12.04
N GLY A 52 3.29 -1.64 11.05
CA GLY A 52 2.84 -2.99 10.72
C GLY A 52 4.00 -3.74 10.05
N TYR A 53 3.98 -5.08 10.04
CA TYR A 53 4.93 -5.86 9.25
C TYR A 53 4.50 -7.31 9.07
N VAL A 54 4.90 -7.89 7.93
CA VAL A 54 4.88 -9.34 7.65
C VAL A 54 6.31 -9.83 7.41
N ILE A 55 6.76 -10.81 8.20
CA ILE A 55 8.03 -11.52 8.00
C ILE A 55 7.70 -12.84 7.32
N HIS A 56 8.20 -13.03 6.10
CA HIS A 56 8.02 -14.25 5.33
C HIS A 56 9.36 -14.85 4.89
N GLY A 57 9.32 -16.12 4.51
CA GLY A 57 10.47 -16.85 3.97
C GLY A 57 10.83 -16.46 2.54
N PRO A 58 11.86 -17.11 1.97
CA PRO A 58 12.33 -16.80 0.63
C PRO A 58 11.29 -17.16 -0.43
N VAL A 59 11.15 -16.29 -1.45
CA VAL A 59 10.25 -16.51 -2.57
C VAL A 59 11.00 -17.21 -3.71
N ASN A 60 10.47 -18.32 -4.22
CA ASN A 60 11.17 -19.15 -5.21
C ASN A 60 10.88 -18.79 -6.68
N SER A 61 10.01 -17.82 -6.93
CA SER A 61 9.62 -17.39 -8.28
C SER A 61 9.48 -15.87 -8.37
N TYR A 62 9.95 -15.30 -9.48
CA TYR A 62 9.79 -13.88 -9.77
C TYR A 62 8.33 -13.45 -9.79
N ALA A 63 7.44 -14.24 -10.42
CA ALA A 63 6.03 -13.92 -10.48
C ALA A 63 5.41 -13.82 -9.08
N LYS A 64 5.74 -14.78 -8.19
CA LYS A 64 5.29 -14.74 -6.80
C LYS A 64 5.81 -13.50 -6.07
N ALA A 65 7.09 -13.18 -6.22
CA ALA A 65 7.71 -12.02 -5.58
C ALA A 65 7.05 -10.72 -6.06
N PHE A 66 6.77 -10.62 -7.36
CA PHE A 66 6.07 -9.50 -7.97
C PHE A 66 4.63 -9.35 -7.45
N PHE A 67 3.87 -10.44 -7.41
CA PHE A 67 2.49 -10.42 -6.91
C PHE A 67 2.42 -10.08 -5.42
N ILE A 68 3.31 -10.63 -4.59
CA ILE A 68 3.35 -10.31 -3.16
C ILE A 68 3.72 -8.85 -2.94
N ALA A 69 4.72 -8.34 -3.66
CA ALA A 69 5.17 -6.94 -3.53
C ALA A 69 4.10 -5.92 -3.99
N THR A 70 3.28 -6.26 -5.00
CA THR A 70 2.25 -5.35 -5.53
C THR A 70 0.87 -5.58 -4.92
N ALA A 71 0.68 -6.67 -4.17
CA ALA A 71 -0.60 -7.04 -3.57
C ALA A 71 -1.20 -5.97 -2.65
N PRO A 72 -0.46 -5.34 -1.71
CA PRO A 72 -1.03 -4.30 -0.86
C PRO A 72 -1.50 -3.09 -1.66
N PHE A 73 -0.73 -2.69 -2.68
CA PHE A 73 -1.11 -1.58 -3.55
C PHE A 73 -2.43 -1.83 -4.27
N LEU A 74 -2.56 -2.97 -4.95
CA LEU A 74 -3.78 -3.31 -5.66
C LEU A 74 -4.97 -3.46 -4.70
N THR A 75 -4.77 -4.18 -3.59
CA THR A 75 -5.84 -4.47 -2.62
C THR A 75 -6.35 -3.21 -1.94
N ASN A 76 -5.46 -2.37 -1.40
CA ASN A 76 -5.85 -1.12 -0.75
C ASN A 76 -6.48 -0.15 -1.74
N THR A 77 -5.93 -0.03 -2.95
CA THR A 77 -6.52 0.85 -3.97
C THR A 77 -7.94 0.42 -4.31
N THR A 78 -8.17 -0.87 -4.57
CA THR A 78 -9.51 -1.39 -4.88
C THR A 78 -10.48 -1.17 -3.72
N ILE A 79 -10.08 -1.47 -2.48
CA ILE A 79 -10.92 -1.25 -1.30
C ILE A 79 -11.23 0.25 -1.14
N ALA A 80 -10.24 1.12 -1.27
CA ALA A 80 -10.43 2.57 -1.16
C ALA A 80 -11.40 3.10 -2.23
N VAL A 81 -11.28 2.65 -3.48
CA VAL A 81 -12.22 3.02 -4.56
C VAL A 81 -13.65 2.61 -4.21
N ILE A 82 -13.86 1.37 -3.74
CA ILE A 82 -15.18 0.88 -3.34
C ILE A 82 -15.74 1.70 -2.18
N VAL A 83 -14.92 1.96 -1.15
CA VAL A 83 -15.32 2.74 0.03
C VAL A 83 -15.67 4.18 -0.38
N PHE A 84 -14.86 4.83 -1.21
CA PHE A 84 -15.13 6.17 -1.71
C PHE A 84 -16.39 6.22 -2.58
N PHE A 85 -16.59 5.22 -3.44
CA PHE A 85 -17.79 5.12 -4.27
C PHE A 85 -19.05 5.10 -3.39
N ILE A 86 -19.07 4.22 -2.37
CA ILE A 86 -20.18 4.14 -1.41
C ILE A 86 -20.33 5.47 -0.66
N ALA A 87 -19.24 6.06 -0.17
CA ALA A 87 -19.27 7.32 0.55
C ALA A 87 -19.85 8.48 -0.27
N VAL A 88 -19.60 8.50 -1.58
CA VAL A 88 -20.09 9.55 -2.49
C VAL A 88 -21.58 9.37 -2.84
N ILE A 89 -22.12 8.16 -2.90
CA ILE A 89 -23.53 7.94 -3.26
C ILE A 89 -24.50 8.11 -2.08
N ILE A 90 -24.04 7.90 -0.84
CA ILE A 90 -24.91 8.03 0.34
C ILE A 90 -25.12 9.51 0.74
N PRO A 91 -26.20 9.82 1.49
CA PRO A 91 -26.41 11.16 2.02
C PRO A 91 -25.26 11.62 2.91
N ARG A 92 -24.95 12.92 2.86
CA ARG A 92 -23.95 13.52 3.75
C ARG A 92 -24.40 13.37 5.20
N GLY A 93 -23.54 12.79 6.02
CA GLY A 93 -23.81 12.49 7.42
C GLY A 93 -22.64 11.75 8.07
N LEU A 94 -22.81 11.35 9.33
CA LEU A 94 -21.75 10.69 10.11
C LEU A 94 -21.17 9.46 9.38
N ILE A 95 -22.03 8.63 8.79
CA ILE A 95 -21.63 7.42 8.06
C ILE A 95 -20.75 7.79 6.85
N ALA A 96 -21.10 8.82 6.07
CA ALA A 96 -20.30 9.28 4.95
C ALA A 96 -18.92 9.77 5.37
N TYR A 97 -18.83 10.52 6.47
CA TYR A 97 -17.54 10.98 7.01
C TYR A 97 -16.67 9.83 7.51
N ILE A 98 -17.26 8.82 8.16
CA ILE A 98 -16.53 7.60 8.56
C ILE A 98 -15.99 6.87 7.33
N LEU A 99 -16.78 6.76 6.25
CA LEU A 99 -16.32 6.12 5.01
C LEU A 99 -15.24 6.94 4.29
N TYR A 100 -15.34 8.27 4.27
CA TYR A 100 -14.25 9.11 3.73
C TYR A 100 -12.97 8.93 4.52
N TRP A 101 -13.04 8.96 5.84
CA TRP A 101 -11.89 8.70 6.72
C TRP A 101 -11.30 7.31 6.47
N LEU A 102 -12.14 6.27 6.39
CA LEU A 102 -11.71 4.90 6.11
C LEU A 102 -11.05 4.79 4.73
N GLY A 103 -11.66 5.36 3.69
CA GLY A 103 -11.11 5.35 2.33
C GLY A 103 -9.76 6.06 2.24
N ILE A 104 -9.62 7.22 2.88
CA ILE A 104 -8.34 7.95 2.96
C ILE A 104 -7.30 7.11 3.71
N SER A 105 -7.67 6.54 4.85
CA SER A 105 -6.78 5.67 5.64
C SER A 105 -6.25 4.51 4.81
N VAL A 106 -7.12 3.81 4.08
CA VAL A 106 -6.76 2.67 3.23
C VAL A 106 -5.89 3.11 2.04
N ALA A 107 -6.27 4.18 1.35
CA ALA A 107 -5.53 4.70 0.20
C ALA A 107 -4.13 5.19 0.58
N MET A 108 -3.98 5.85 1.75
CA MET A 108 -2.67 6.30 2.26
C MET A 108 -1.71 5.14 2.53
N HIS A 109 -2.21 3.92 2.67
CA HIS A 109 -1.39 2.73 2.92
C HIS A 109 -1.38 1.79 1.72
N SER A 110 -1.57 2.29 0.49
CA SER A 110 -1.45 1.46 -0.71
C SER A 110 0.00 1.26 -1.15
N SER A 111 0.87 2.25 -0.97
CA SER A 111 2.25 2.22 -1.46
C SER A 111 3.06 1.04 -0.89
N PRO A 112 3.70 0.20 -1.72
CA PRO A 112 4.55 -0.88 -1.23
C PRO A 112 5.81 -0.36 -0.52
N SER A 113 6.41 -1.20 0.33
CA SER A 113 7.56 -0.80 1.14
C SER A 113 8.90 -0.90 0.37
N ASN A 114 9.95 -0.25 0.90
CA ASN A 114 11.31 -0.42 0.37
C ASN A 114 11.79 -1.88 0.47
N GLN A 115 11.33 -2.61 1.48
CA GLN A 115 11.71 -4.01 1.69
C GLN A 115 11.12 -4.91 0.58
N ASP A 116 9.91 -4.58 0.10
CA ASP A 116 9.29 -5.25 -1.05
C ASP A 116 10.07 -4.97 -2.34
N ALA A 117 10.48 -3.71 -2.53
CA ALA A 117 11.29 -3.29 -3.68
C ALA A 117 12.66 -3.99 -3.70
N ASP A 118 13.34 -4.08 -2.55
CA ASP A 118 14.64 -4.74 -2.43
C ASP A 118 14.52 -6.25 -2.67
N SER A 119 13.47 -6.88 -2.16
CA SER A 119 13.17 -8.29 -2.43
C SER A 119 12.95 -8.51 -3.93
N LEU A 120 12.10 -7.70 -4.57
CA LEU A 120 11.83 -7.80 -6.01
C LEU A 120 13.09 -7.55 -6.85
N TRP A 121 13.95 -6.61 -6.44
CA TRP A 121 15.24 -6.35 -7.10
C TRP A 121 16.17 -7.57 -7.10
N GLN A 122 16.35 -8.20 -5.94
CA GLN A 122 17.19 -9.39 -5.82
C GLN A 122 16.64 -10.55 -6.65
N HIS A 123 15.31 -10.73 -6.66
CA HIS A 123 14.66 -11.74 -7.49
C HIS A 123 14.78 -11.43 -8.99
N SER A 124 14.66 -10.17 -9.39
CA SER A 124 14.80 -9.74 -10.79
C SER A 124 16.20 -10.01 -11.33
N LYS A 125 17.25 -9.70 -10.55
CA LYS A 125 18.65 -10.01 -10.90
C LYS A 125 18.91 -11.50 -11.12
N ARG A 126 18.34 -12.36 -10.26
CA ARG A 126 18.50 -13.82 -10.39
C ARG A 126 17.68 -14.37 -11.55
N ALA A 127 16.47 -13.86 -11.76
CA ALA A 127 15.58 -14.28 -12.83
C ALA A 127 16.08 -13.86 -14.21
N LEU A 128 16.76 -12.72 -14.34
CA LEU A 128 17.32 -12.22 -15.60
C LEU A 128 18.30 -13.22 -16.25
N LYS A 129 18.99 -14.04 -15.45
CA LYS A 129 19.89 -15.10 -15.94
C LYS A 129 19.15 -16.25 -16.65
N ARG A 130 17.85 -16.40 -16.43
CA ARG A 130 17.03 -17.51 -16.96
C ARG A 130 15.86 -17.03 -17.84
N ASN A 131 15.35 -15.83 -17.61
CA ASN A 131 14.22 -15.26 -18.32
C ASN A 131 14.42 -13.75 -18.54
N PRO A 132 14.56 -13.29 -19.79
CA PRO A 132 14.70 -11.86 -20.12
C PRO A 132 13.52 -11.00 -19.66
N LEU A 133 12.31 -11.57 -19.48
CA LEU A 133 11.14 -10.84 -18.98
C LEU A 133 11.34 -10.25 -17.57
N ALA A 134 12.34 -10.74 -16.82
CA ALA A 134 12.75 -10.15 -15.56
C ALA A 134 13.30 -8.71 -15.71
N LEU A 135 13.60 -8.26 -16.93
CA LEU A 135 13.97 -6.86 -17.23
C LEU A 135 12.87 -5.88 -16.82
N PHE A 136 11.59 -6.27 -16.93
CA PHE A 136 10.46 -5.45 -16.50
C PHE A 136 10.36 -5.31 -14.98
N GLY A 137 11.04 -6.15 -14.20
CA GLY A 137 11.10 -5.99 -12.74
C GLY A 137 11.87 -4.77 -12.30
N PHE A 138 12.89 -4.36 -13.06
CA PHE A 138 13.73 -3.20 -12.76
C PHE A 138 12.98 -1.86 -12.76
N PRO A 139 12.19 -1.50 -13.79
CA PRO A 139 11.41 -0.27 -13.77
C PRO A 139 10.35 -0.29 -12.65
N ILE A 140 9.74 -1.44 -12.36
CA ILE A 140 8.74 -1.56 -11.28
C ILE A 140 9.40 -1.34 -9.91
N VAL A 141 10.58 -1.94 -9.65
CA VAL A 141 11.36 -1.64 -8.45
C VAL A 141 11.66 -0.15 -8.35
N GLY A 142 12.05 0.48 -9.47
CA GLY A 142 12.26 1.91 -9.55
C GLY A 142 11.03 2.71 -9.13
N LEU A 143 9.85 2.35 -9.64
CA LEU A 143 8.58 2.97 -9.28
C LEU A 143 8.24 2.79 -7.79
N ILE A 144 8.45 1.60 -7.21
CA ILE A 144 8.20 1.36 -5.79
C ILE A 144 9.18 2.16 -4.91
N LYS A 145 10.46 2.21 -5.27
CA LYS A 145 11.44 3.03 -4.53
C LYS A 145 11.13 4.51 -4.65
N LEU A 146 10.68 4.95 -5.83
CA LEU A 146 10.25 6.31 -6.06
C LEU A 146 9.00 6.65 -5.24
N SER A 147 7.99 5.78 -5.21
CA SER A 147 6.79 5.99 -4.40
C SER A 147 7.13 6.02 -2.90
N SER A 148 8.02 5.15 -2.43
CA SER A 148 8.47 5.16 -1.04
C SER A 148 9.30 6.40 -0.69
N LEU A 149 10.06 6.96 -1.65
CA LEU A 149 10.78 8.22 -1.46
C LEU A 149 9.82 9.42 -1.41
N LEU A 150 8.83 9.44 -2.30
CA LEU A 150 7.80 10.48 -2.38
C LEU A 150 6.83 10.43 -1.18
N SER A 151 6.53 9.24 -0.66
CA SER A 151 5.76 9.06 0.58
C SER A 151 6.33 9.87 1.75
N ARG A 152 7.66 10.07 1.78
CA ARG A 152 8.34 10.91 2.77
C ARG A 152 7.92 12.39 2.75
N ILE A 153 7.32 12.87 1.66
CA ILE A 153 6.77 14.23 1.51
C ILE A 153 5.24 14.24 1.42
N TRP A 154 4.55 13.30 2.08
CA TRP A 154 3.07 13.19 2.11
C TRP A 154 2.41 12.79 0.79
N PHE A 155 3.16 12.21 -0.14
CA PHE A 155 2.60 11.76 -1.41
C PHE A 155 1.47 10.74 -1.25
N ASP A 156 1.46 9.94 -0.19
CA ASP A 156 0.37 8.99 0.09
C ASP A 156 -0.97 9.70 0.37
N LEU A 157 -0.93 10.86 1.02
CA LEU A 157 -2.12 11.69 1.23
C LEU A 157 -2.56 12.33 -0.09
N LEU A 158 -1.61 12.84 -0.89
CA LEU A 158 -1.92 13.39 -2.21
C LEU A 158 -2.57 12.32 -3.12
N TYR A 159 -2.04 11.10 -3.10
CA TYR A 159 -2.61 9.95 -3.80
C TYR A 159 -4.04 9.65 -3.32
N ALA A 160 -4.26 9.59 -1.99
CA ALA A 160 -5.59 9.35 -1.43
C ALA A 160 -6.61 10.43 -1.83
N VAL A 161 -6.22 11.71 -1.79
CA VAL A 161 -7.07 12.83 -2.21
C VAL A 161 -7.35 12.78 -3.71
N ALA A 162 -6.32 12.53 -4.54
CA ALA A 162 -6.49 12.41 -5.98
C ALA A 162 -7.44 11.25 -6.34
N LEU A 163 -7.31 10.10 -5.67
CA LEU A 163 -8.18 8.95 -5.85
C LEU A 163 -9.63 9.27 -5.44
N PHE A 164 -9.82 9.96 -4.31
CA PHE A 164 -11.13 10.42 -3.87
C PHE A 164 -11.77 11.37 -4.88
N LEU A 165 -11.04 12.39 -5.34
CA LEU A 165 -11.52 13.36 -6.32
C LEU A 165 -11.88 12.70 -7.65
N LEU A 166 -11.07 11.74 -8.11
CA LEU A 166 -11.35 10.95 -9.29
C LEU A 166 -12.66 10.18 -9.15
N VAL A 167 -12.85 9.46 -8.04
CA VAL A 167 -14.09 8.71 -7.79
C VAL A 167 -15.29 9.66 -7.69
N ALA A 168 -15.15 10.77 -6.98
CA ALA A 168 -16.22 11.76 -6.85
C ALA A 168 -16.63 12.35 -8.20
N PHE A 169 -15.64 12.70 -9.04
CA PHE A 169 -15.86 13.19 -10.40
C PHE A 169 -16.54 12.13 -11.29
N LEU A 170 -16.11 10.88 -11.24
CA LEU A 170 -16.72 9.81 -12.04
C LEU A 170 -18.16 9.50 -11.62
N VAL A 171 -18.49 9.63 -10.33
CA VAL A 171 -19.82 9.29 -9.80
C VAL A 171 -20.81 10.45 -9.94
N ARG A 172 -20.38 11.69 -9.69
CA ARG A 172 -21.28 12.87 -9.68
C ARG A 172 -21.06 13.82 -10.87
N GLY A 173 -20.06 13.59 -11.71
CA GLY A 173 -19.72 14.48 -12.82
C GLY A 173 -19.40 15.90 -12.35
N GLU A 174 -19.80 16.90 -13.14
CA GLU A 174 -19.60 18.33 -12.84
C GLU A 174 -20.39 18.81 -11.61
N SER A 175 -21.42 18.08 -11.17
CA SER A 175 -22.28 18.48 -10.04
C SER A 175 -21.62 18.36 -8.65
N PHE A 176 -20.34 17.99 -8.61
CA PHE A 176 -19.56 17.88 -7.38
C PHE A 176 -18.77 19.15 -7.02
N PHE A 177 -18.45 19.99 -8.02
CA PHE A 177 -17.69 21.23 -7.84
C PHE A 177 -18.60 22.46 -7.69
#